data_AF-A0A9P0LLH4-F1
#
_entry.id   AF-A0A9P0LLH4-F1
#
_cell.length_a   1.000
_cell.length_b   1.000
_cell.length_c   1.000
_cell.angle_alpha   90.00
_cell.angle_beta   90.00
_cell.angle_gamma   90.00
#
_symmetry.space_group_name_H-M   'P 1'
#
loop_
_entity.id
_entity.type
_entity.pdbx_description
1 polymer ?
#
loop_
_entity_poly.entity_id
_entity_poly.type
_entity_poly.pdbx_seq_one_letter_code
_entity_poly.pdbx_strand_id
1 'polypeptide(L)'
;MSGICFVTAKARMQVPSTEGLITEEVISVHFICTASFQNNILVDLVLENCIFVFTVMGAKEDCVQYYLDEVEAEVEDTLQKIDAKYSVATPQTNDDFDQSLAVLSQELDSLGLPPLDLSQPFENQFRLLVDGAHSLVNICRTTVVQTKNASTESRVIAAKRAEIQSINNDLKAKIQKNEERKNVFENQICRLKTELQKAKQREEELKRELQTTKRYYQTKEKGYLHDIRRLIKENQKLQEKCRLDINIHSNDDVIKNVLGRYKENEQVLKDTISKMIDENRKLLEENLHLREQT
;
A
#
# COMPACT_ATOMS: atom_id res chain seq x y z
N MET A 1 21.63 -9.22 23.25
CA MET A 1 20.58 -8.17 23.29
C MET A 1 20.37 -7.69 21.86
N SER A 2 19.13 -7.54 21.40
CA SER A 2 18.83 -6.95 20.09
C SER A 2 18.61 -5.45 20.24
N GLY A 3 19.30 -4.65 19.42
CA GLY A 3 19.21 -3.20 19.39
C GLY A 3 18.91 -2.69 17.98
N ILE A 4 18.19 -1.57 17.90
CA ILE A 4 18.03 -0.83 16.64
C ILE A 4 19.26 0.05 16.47
N CYS A 5 19.98 -0.13 15.36
CA CYS A 5 21.14 0.68 15.01
C CYS A 5 20.86 1.50 13.76
N PHE A 6 21.30 2.76 13.78
CA PHE A 6 21.26 3.65 12.62
C PHE A 6 22.66 3.67 12.00
N VAL A 7 22.74 3.29 10.73
CA VAL A 7 23.99 3.33 9.96
C VAL A 7 23.80 4.38 8.86
N THR A 8 24.68 5.38 8.83
CA THR A 8 24.69 6.40 7.77
C THR A 8 25.86 6.13 6.84
N ALA A 9 25.57 5.90 5.56
CA ALA A 9 26.62 5.84 4.53
C ALA A 9 26.50 7.07 3.61
N LYS A 10 27.64 7.68 3.30
CA LYS A 10 27.73 8.73 2.28
C LYS A 10 28.20 8.07 0.99
N ALA A 11 27.39 8.17 -0.06
CA ALA A 11 27.76 7.74 -1.40
C ALA A 11 27.86 8.96 -2.31
N ARG A 12 28.89 9.01 -3.16
CA ARG A 12 28.96 9.96 -4.28
C ARG A 12 28.36 9.29 -5.48
N MET A 13 27.33 9.92 -6.06
CA MET A 13 26.69 9.41 -7.27
C MET A 13 26.82 10.46 -8.36
N GLN A 14 27.27 10.03 -9.54
CA GLN A 14 27.26 10.86 -10.74
C GLN A 14 25.87 10.79 -11.35
N VAL A 15 25.16 11.92 -11.37
CA VAL A 15 23.83 12.00 -11.96
C VAL A 15 23.94 12.75 -13.29
N PRO A 16 23.47 12.18 -14.41
CA PRO A 16 23.44 12.89 -15.68
C PRO A 16 22.42 14.04 -15.60
N SER A 17 22.89 15.28 -15.75
CA SER A 17 21.99 16.43 -15.86
C SER A 17 21.43 16.55 -17.28
N THR A 18 20.26 17.18 -17.40
CA THR A 18 19.59 17.46 -18.67
C THR A 18 20.37 18.39 -19.62
N GLU A 19 21.47 18.98 -19.14
CA GLU A 19 22.33 19.91 -19.91
C GLU A 19 23.69 19.28 -20.28
N GLY A 20 23.88 17.97 -20.04
CA GLY A 20 25.11 17.26 -20.45
C GLY A 20 26.31 17.43 -19.51
N LEU A 21 26.17 18.17 -18.41
CA LEU A 21 27.16 18.24 -17.33
C LEU A 21 26.91 17.14 -16.29
N ILE A 22 27.96 16.39 -15.93
CA ILE A 22 27.92 15.42 -14.83
C ILE A 22 28.05 16.20 -13.53
N THR A 23 27.00 16.22 -12.71
CA THR A 23 27.05 16.80 -11.36
C THR A 23 27.28 15.68 -10.33
N GLU A 24 28.29 15.82 -9.47
CA GLU A 24 28.45 14.95 -8.30
C GLU A 24 27.44 15.35 -7.22
N GLU A 25 26.44 14.50 -6.97
CA GLU A 25 25.56 14.68 -5.82
C GLU A 25 26.02 13.76 -4.68
N VAL A 26 26.15 14.36 -3.49
CA VAL A 26 26.44 13.61 -2.26
C VAL A 26 25.11 13.16 -1.67
N ILE A 27 24.81 11.88 -1.82
CA ILE A 27 23.60 11.27 -1.27
C ILE A 27 23.95 10.66 0.09
N SER A 28 23.22 11.07 1.14
CA SER A 28 23.31 10.41 2.45
C SER A 28 22.23 9.36 2.55
N VAL A 29 22.63 8.09 2.59
CA VAL A 29 21.71 6.95 2.72
C VAL A 29 21.70 6.51 4.17
N HIS A 30 20.50 6.49 4.76
CA HIS A 30 20.29 6.09 6.14
C HIS A 30 19.69 4.69 6.16
N PHE A 31 20.37 3.76 6.84
CA PHE A 31 19.92 2.39 7.04
C PHE A 31 19.44 2.22 8.48
N ILE A 32 18.24 1.66 8.64
CA ILE A 32 17.74 1.19 9.93
C ILE A 32 17.91 -0.32 9.93
N CYS A 33 18.80 -0.80 10.79
CA CYS A 33 19.14 -2.23 10.89
C CYS A 33 18.91 -2.74 12.31
N THR A 34 18.49 -3.99 12.42
CA THR A 34 18.52 -4.73 13.68
C THR A 34 19.87 -5.42 13.83
N ALA A 35 20.58 -5.06 14.90
CA ALA A 35 21.89 -5.62 15.23
C ALA A 35 21.77 -6.56 16.44
N SER A 36 22.46 -7.70 16.37
CA SER A 36 22.59 -8.63 17.49
C SER A 36 23.99 -8.52 18.11
N PHE A 37 24.02 -8.27 19.42
CA PHE A 37 25.25 -8.17 20.19
C PHE A 37 25.36 -9.33 21.19
N GLN A 38 26.53 -9.99 21.22
CA GLN A 38 26.99 -10.85 22.32
C GLN A 38 28.26 -10.25 22.92
N ASN A 39 28.31 -10.12 24.25
CA ASN A 39 29.47 -9.57 24.99
C ASN A 39 29.98 -8.22 24.44
N ASN A 40 29.07 -7.31 24.05
CA ASN A 40 29.38 -6.01 23.43
C ASN A 40 30.14 -6.08 22.09
N ILE A 41 30.21 -7.26 21.47
CA ILE A 41 30.74 -7.44 20.13
C ILE A 41 29.55 -7.59 19.18
N LEU A 42 29.59 -6.87 18.05
CA LEU A 42 28.61 -7.01 16.98
C LEU A 42 28.82 -8.38 16.33
N VAL A 43 27.84 -9.27 16.45
CA VAL A 43 27.95 -10.66 15.94
C VAL A 43 27.22 -10.82 14.63
N ASP A 44 26.10 -10.12 14.45
CA ASP A 44 25.28 -10.26 13.26
C ASP A 44 24.51 -8.98 12.93
N LEU A 45 24.45 -8.64 11.65
CA LEU A 45 23.76 -7.47 11.10
C LEU A 45 22.80 -7.94 10.00
N VAL A 46 21.51 -7.98 10.30
CA VAL A 46 20.49 -8.49 9.37
C VAL A 46 19.77 -7.31 8.69
N LEU A 47 19.90 -7.22 7.36
CA LEU A 47 19.36 -6.16 6.49
C LEU A 47 17.95 -6.49 5.93
N GLU A 48 17.10 -7.20 6.68
CA GLU A 48 15.89 -7.82 6.11
C GLU A 48 14.66 -6.89 5.89
N ASN A 49 14.71 -5.60 6.22
CA ASN A 49 13.64 -4.63 5.94
C ASN A 49 14.14 -3.18 5.93
N CYS A 50 15.12 -2.86 5.07
CA CYS A 50 15.69 -1.52 5.02
C CYS A 50 14.72 -0.51 4.40
N ILE A 51 14.32 0.50 5.18
CA ILE A 51 13.63 1.69 4.68
C ILE A 51 14.71 2.65 4.17
N PHE A 52 14.73 2.91 2.85
CA PHE A 52 15.64 3.85 2.24
C PHE A 52 15.07 5.27 2.37
N VAL A 53 15.70 6.10 3.19
CA VAL A 53 15.42 7.54 3.26
C VAL A 53 16.55 8.25 2.51
N PHE A 54 16.25 8.72 1.31
CA PHE A 54 17.16 9.57 0.53
C PHE A 54 17.01 11.01 0.99
N THR A 55 18.08 11.59 1.53
CA THR A 55 18.16 13.03 1.77
C THR A 55 19.16 13.62 0.78
N VAL A 56 18.64 14.33 -0.22
CA VAL A 56 19.47 15.14 -1.14
C VAL A 56 19.80 16.41 -0.39
N MET A 57 21.03 16.53 0.11
CA MET A 57 21.52 17.78 0.67
C MET A 57 21.97 18.67 -0.49
N GLY A 58 21.19 19.72 -0.77
CA GLY A 58 21.52 20.71 -1.78
C GLY A 58 22.76 21.51 -1.40
N ALA A 59 23.92 21.12 -1.92
CA ALA A 59 25.10 21.95 -1.94
C ALA A 59 25.08 22.77 -3.24
N LYS A 60 24.37 23.91 -3.26
CA LYS A 60 24.28 24.76 -4.47
C LYS A 60 24.36 26.27 -4.25
N GLU A 61 24.60 26.77 -3.04
CA GLU A 61 24.61 28.24 -2.83
C GLU A 61 26.00 28.87 -3.01
N ASP A 62 27.10 28.22 -2.61
CA ASP A 62 28.42 28.87 -2.65
C ASP A 62 29.13 28.82 -4.01
N CYS A 63 28.77 27.87 -4.89
CA CYS A 63 29.46 27.70 -6.17
C CYS A 63 28.92 28.64 -7.27
N VAL A 64 27.67 29.10 -7.14
CA VAL A 64 27.01 29.94 -8.16
C VAL A 64 27.46 31.39 -8.06
N GLN A 65 27.77 31.87 -6.86
CA GLN A 65 28.16 33.26 -6.62
C GLN A 65 29.51 33.62 -7.28
N TYR A 66 30.49 32.70 -7.22
CA TYR A 66 31.81 32.91 -7.83
C TYR A 66 31.76 33.06 -9.36
N TYR A 67 30.92 32.26 -10.04
CA TYR A 67 30.76 32.36 -11.49
C TYR A 67 30.01 33.62 -11.94
N LEU A 68 29.13 34.16 -11.09
CA LEU A 68 28.45 35.43 -11.36
C LEU A 68 29.43 36.61 -11.30
N ASP A 69 30.28 36.66 -10.28
CA ASP A 69 31.25 37.74 -10.10
C ASP A 69 32.30 37.79 -11.23
N GLU A 70 32.76 36.62 -11.71
CA GLU A 70 33.73 36.53 -12.82
C GLU A 70 33.11 36.97 -14.16
N VAL A 71 31.86 36.61 -14.42
CA VAL A 71 31.12 37.04 -15.62
C VAL A 71 30.78 38.53 -15.57
N GLU A 72 30.41 39.07 -14.40
CA GLU A 72 30.19 40.52 -14.23
C GLU A 72 31.47 41.32 -14.51
N ALA A 73 32.63 40.86 -14.04
CA ALA A 73 33.92 41.51 -14.31
C ALA A 73 34.30 41.48 -15.80
N GLU A 74 34.01 40.38 -16.50
CA GLU A 74 34.30 40.24 -17.94
C GLU A 74 33.37 41.12 -18.80
N VAL A 75 32.11 41.26 -18.38
CA VAL A 75 31.14 42.18 -18.99
C VAL A 75 31.55 43.64 -18.77
N GLU A 76 32.02 44.01 -17.59
CA GLU A 76 32.48 45.37 -17.28
C GLU A 76 33.74 45.75 -18.10
N ASP A 77 34.71 44.84 -18.22
CA ASP A 77 35.93 45.07 -19.02
C ASP A 77 35.61 45.19 -20.53
N THR A 78 34.66 44.40 -21.03
CA THR A 78 34.20 44.53 -22.42
C THR A 78 33.41 45.82 -22.66
N LEU A 79 32.57 46.25 -21.72
CA LEU A 79 31.90 47.55 -21.78
C LEU A 79 32.90 48.71 -21.76
N GLN A 80 33.93 48.68 -20.91
CA GLN A 80 35.00 49.69 -20.91
C GLN A 80 35.79 49.73 -22.22
N LYS A 81 36.08 48.58 -22.84
CA LYS A 81 36.74 48.51 -24.15
C LYS A 81 35.89 49.12 -25.26
N ILE A 82 34.56 48.98 -25.18
CA ILE A 82 33.63 49.59 -26.13
C ILE A 82 33.57 51.10 -25.88
N ASP A 83 33.42 51.55 -24.63
CA ASP A 83 33.40 52.97 -24.30
C ASP A 83 34.70 53.67 -24.69
N ALA A 84 35.87 53.04 -24.50
CA ALA A 84 37.14 53.59 -24.93
C ALA A 84 37.27 53.70 -26.46
N LYS A 85 36.58 52.83 -27.21
CA LYS A 85 36.62 52.79 -28.68
C LYS A 85 35.69 53.84 -29.32
N TYR A 86 34.62 54.21 -28.62
CA TYR A 86 33.63 55.19 -29.10
C TYR A 86 33.64 56.51 -28.32
N SER A 87 34.51 56.64 -27.32
CA SER A 87 34.78 57.92 -26.67
C SER A 87 35.32 58.90 -27.70
N VAL A 88 34.53 59.94 -27.97
CA VAL A 88 34.86 61.03 -28.87
C VAL A 88 36.20 61.62 -28.44
N ALA A 89 37.26 61.33 -29.18
CA ALA A 89 38.50 62.08 -29.06
C ALA A 89 38.15 63.52 -29.40
N THR A 90 38.14 64.41 -28.41
CA THR A 90 38.04 65.85 -28.66
C THR A 90 39.14 66.23 -29.64
N PRO A 91 38.82 66.66 -30.88
CA PRO A 91 39.84 66.93 -31.86
C PRO A 91 40.73 68.06 -31.36
N GLN A 92 42.04 67.80 -31.29
CA GLN A 92 43.04 68.86 -31.20
C GLN A 92 42.89 69.71 -32.47
N THR A 93 42.40 70.93 -32.30
CA THR A 93 42.28 71.95 -33.35
C THR A 93 43.68 72.34 -33.83
N ASN A 94 44.20 71.59 -34.80
CA ASN A 94 45.18 72.09 -35.75
C ASN A 94 44.42 72.32 -37.06
N ASP A 95 44.29 73.58 -37.42
CA ASP A 95 43.45 74.14 -38.47
C ASP A 95 43.87 73.69 -39.89
N ASP A 96 43.44 72.50 -40.31
CA ASP A 96 43.31 72.22 -41.74
C ASP A 96 41.88 71.74 -42.04
N PHE A 97 41.13 72.61 -42.72
CA PHE A 97 39.73 72.41 -43.05
C PHE A 97 39.53 71.17 -43.92
N ASP A 98 40.49 70.92 -44.83
CA ASP A 98 40.47 69.75 -45.71
C ASP A 98 40.70 68.44 -44.94
N GLN A 99 41.52 68.48 -43.89
CA GLN A 99 41.77 67.34 -43.03
C GLN A 99 40.53 67.01 -42.16
N SER A 100 39.83 68.05 -41.69
CA SER A 100 38.56 67.89 -40.97
C SER A 100 37.45 67.32 -41.86
N LEU A 101 37.37 67.76 -43.12
CA LEU A 101 36.45 67.23 -44.12
C LEU A 101 36.76 65.78 -44.52
N ALA A 102 38.04 65.42 -44.62
CA ALA A 102 38.47 64.05 -44.89
C ALA A 102 38.09 63.09 -43.74
N VAL A 103 38.30 63.50 -42.49
CA VAL A 103 37.86 62.73 -41.31
C VAL A 103 36.34 62.57 -41.28
N LEU A 104 35.59 63.64 -41.52
CA LEU A 104 34.13 63.60 -41.57
C LEU A 104 33.61 62.69 -42.69
N SER A 105 34.27 62.69 -43.85
CA SER A 105 33.96 61.77 -44.97
C SER A 105 34.12 60.30 -44.55
N GLN A 106 35.20 59.99 -43.83
CA GLN A 106 35.46 58.65 -43.31
C GLN A 106 34.46 58.24 -42.21
N GLU A 107 34.04 59.17 -41.36
CA GLU A 107 33.00 58.91 -40.37
C GLU A 107 31.64 58.64 -41.01
N LEU A 108 31.26 59.40 -42.04
CA LEU A 108 30.04 59.14 -42.82
C LEU A 108 30.07 57.74 -43.45
N ASP A 109 31.17 57.35 -44.08
CA ASP A 109 31.34 56.01 -44.65
C ASP A 109 31.24 54.90 -43.58
N SER A 110 31.84 55.12 -42.41
CA SER A 110 31.75 54.18 -41.28
C SER A 110 30.33 53.98 -40.76
N LEU A 111 29.47 55.00 -40.94
CA LEU A 111 28.05 54.97 -40.61
C LEU A 111 27.18 54.43 -41.77
N GLY A 112 27.81 54.02 -42.88
CA GLY A 112 27.13 53.55 -44.10
C GLY A 112 26.47 54.68 -44.90
N LEU A 113 26.88 55.93 -44.68
CA LEU A 113 26.41 57.11 -45.40
C LEU A 113 27.38 57.45 -46.55
N PRO A 114 26.91 58.14 -47.60
CA PRO A 114 27.76 58.50 -48.73
C PRO A 114 28.94 59.38 -48.27
N PRO A 115 30.20 59.02 -48.59
CA PRO A 115 31.35 59.84 -48.26
C PRO A 115 31.34 61.16 -49.05
N LEU A 116 31.97 62.18 -48.48
CA LEU A 116 32.16 63.48 -49.13
C LEU A 116 33.26 63.35 -50.19
N ASP A 117 32.92 63.67 -51.44
CA ASP A 117 33.88 63.80 -52.53
C ASP A 117 34.46 65.22 -52.56
N LEU A 118 35.66 65.36 -52.02
CA LEU A 118 36.38 66.64 -51.89
C LEU A 118 36.80 67.22 -53.25
N SER A 119 36.72 66.45 -54.34
CA SER A 119 37.01 66.93 -55.69
C SER A 119 35.86 67.71 -56.32
N GLN A 120 34.67 67.69 -55.70
CA GLN A 120 33.48 68.39 -56.20
C GLN A 120 33.38 69.86 -55.75
N PRO A 121 32.58 70.69 -56.44
CA PRO A 121 32.29 72.04 -55.99
C PRO A 121 31.69 72.07 -54.58
N PHE A 122 32.02 73.11 -53.81
CA PHE A 122 31.58 73.28 -52.42
C PHE A 122 30.06 73.16 -52.23
N GLU A 123 29.25 73.64 -53.18
CA GLU A 123 27.78 73.49 -53.14
C GLU A 123 27.33 72.02 -53.13
N ASN A 124 28.00 71.14 -53.87
CA ASN A 124 27.71 69.71 -53.90
C ASN A 124 28.18 69.02 -52.62
N GLN A 125 29.34 69.40 -52.09
CA GLN A 125 29.85 68.91 -50.80
C GLN A 125 28.90 69.28 -49.67
N PHE A 126 28.42 70.54 -49.64
CA PHE A 126 27.47 71.01 -48.64
C PHE A 126 26.12 70.30 -48.75
N ARG A 127 25.61 70.07 -49.97
CA ARG A 127 24.38 69.29 -50.19
C ARG A 127 24.53 67.85 -49.67
N LEU A 128 25.61 67.17 -50.03
CA LEU A 128 25.90 65.81 -49.54
C LEU A 128 26.01 65.75 -48.02
N LEU A 129 26.60 66.78 -47.40
CA LEU A 129 26.68 66.90 -45.94
C LEU A 129 25.30 67.06 -45.30
N VAL A 130 24.45 67.94 -45.86
CA VAL A 130 23.08 68.16 -45.38
C VAL A 130 22.24 66.89 -45.55
N ASP A 131 22.34 66.20 -46.68
CA ASP A 131 21.64 64.95 -46.94
C ASP A 131 22.13 63.80 -46.04
N GLY A 132 23.44 63.74 -45.78
CA GLY A 132 24.08 62.83 -44.84
C GLY A 132 23.60 63.07 -43.40
N ALA A 133 23.56 64.32 -42.96
CA ALA A 133 23.03 64.70 -41.65
C ALA A 133 21.55 64.31 -41.52
N HIS A 134 20.74 64.54 -42.56
CA HIS A 134 19.34 64.14 -42.58
C HIS A 134 19.16 62.61 -42.49
N SER A 135 19.99 61.87 -43.21
CA SER A 135 20.03 60.40 -43.19
C SER A 135 20.45 59.87 -41.83
N LEU A 136 21.45 60.48 -41.20
CA LEU A 136 21.90 60.15 -39.85
C LEU A 136 20.78 60.37 -38.82
N VAL A 137 20.07 61.49 -38.89
CA VAL A 137 18.91 61.76 -38.01
C VAL A 137 17.84 60.68 -38.18
N ASN A 138 17.56 60.24 -39.41
CA ASN A 138 16.60 59.18 -39.69
C ASN A 138 17.06 57.81 -39.15
N ILE A 139 18.34 57.47 -39.30
CA ILE A 139 18.94 56.26 -38.74
C ILE A 139 18.82 56.30 -37.21
N CYS A 140 19.28 57.37 -36.56
CA CYS A 140 19.20 57.55 -35.11
C CYS A 140 17.75 57.42 -34.60
N ARG A 141 16.79 58.06 -35.28
CA ARG A 141 15.37 57.98 -34.92
C ARG A 141 14.84 56.54 -35.03
N THR A 142 15.22 55.84 -36.09
CA THR A 142 14.81 54.44 -36.32
C THR A 142 15.41 53.51 -35.26
N THR A 143 16.70 53.66 -34.97
CA THR A 143 17.41 52.88 -33.96
C THR A 143 16.81 53.10 -32.56
N VAL A 144 16.47 54.33 -32.19
CA VAL A 144 15.80 54.65 -30.91
C VAL A 144 14.43 53.96 -30.81
N VAL A 145 13.66 53.96 -31.90
CA VAL A 145 12.36 53.26 -31.92
C VAL A 145 12.54 51.75 -31.81
N GLN A 146 13.51 51.17 -32.53
CA GLN A 146 13.82 49.74 -32.48
C GLN A 146 14.28 49.29 -31.10
N THR A 147 15.20 50.03 -30.46
CA THR A 147 15.67 49.72 -29.09
C THR A 147 14.56 49.84 -28.06
N LYS A 148 13.68 50.85 -28.19
CA LYS A 148 12.51 50.98 -27.31
C LYS A 148 11.56 49.78 -27.47
N ASN A 149 11.29 49.37 -28.70
CA ASN A 149 10.42 48.22 -28.98
C ASN A 149 11.03 46.93 -28.41
N ALA A 150 12.33 46.68 -28.65
CA ALA A 150 13.03 45.53 -28.10
C ALA A 150 13.03 45.52 -26.56
N SER A 151 13.21 46.67 -25.92
CA SER A 151 13.10 46.81 -24.45
C SER A 151 11.70 46.47 -23.94
N THR A 152 10.65 46.95 -24.61
CA THR A 152 9.27 46.62 -24.24
C THR A 152 8.96 45.14 -24.42
N GLU A 153 9.43 44.53 -25.50
CA GLU A 153 9.24 43.10 -25.76
C GLU A 153 9.97 42.25 -24.72
N SER A 154 11.22 42.59 -24.39
CA SER A 154 11.99 41.94 -23.33
C SER A 154 11.27 41.99 -21.99
N ARG A 155 10.72 43.15 -21.60
CA ARG A 155 9.90 43.28 -20.38
C ARG A 155 8.66 42.40 -20.40
N VAL A 156 7.96 42.31 -21.54
CA VAL A 156 6.78 41.45 -21.68
C VAL A 156 7.16 39.97 -21.55
N ILE A 157 8.26 39.55 -22.17
CA ILE A 157 8.77 38.18 -22.05
C ILE A 157 9.16 37.87 -20.61
N ALA A 158 9.85 38.78 -19.91
CA ALA A 158 10.22 38.61 -18.51
C ALA A 158 8.99 38.46 -17.61
N ALA A 159 7.96 39.27 -17.81
CA ALA A 159 6.70 39.16 -17.07
C ALA A 159 6.01 37.81 -17.30
N LYS A 160 5.92 37.36 -18.56
CA LYS A 160 5.37 36.03 -18.91
C LYS A 160 6.18 34.89 -18.29
N ARG A 161 7.52 34.98 -18.29
CA ARG A 161 8.39 33.98 -17.66
C ARG A 161 8.14 33.90 -16.16
N ALA A 162 8.03 35.04 -15.48
CA ALA A 162 7.74 35.09 -14.06
C ALA A 162 6.37 34.46 -13.73
N GLU A 163 5.34 34.75 -14.54
CA GLU A 163 4.02 34.14 -14.39
C GLU A 163 4.05 32.61 -14.57
N ILE A 164 4.70 32.13 -15.64
CA ILE A 164 4.86 30.69 -15.89
C ILE A 164 5.62 30.02 -14.74
N GLN A 165 6.67 30.66 -14.22
CA GLN A 165 7.44 30.13 -13.11
C GLN A 165 6.62 30.05 -11.82
N SER A 166 5.77 31.05 -11.55
CA SER A 166 4.82 31.02 -10.43
C SER A 166 3.84 29.85 -10.57
N ILE A 167 3.23 29.68 -11.75
CA ILE A 167 2.30 28.57 -12.02
C ILE A 167 3.01 27.22 -11.84
N ASN A 168 4.25 27.09 -12.30
CA ASN A 168 5.02 25.86 -12.17
C ASN A 168 5.31 25.53 -10.70
N ASN A 169 5.68 26.53 -9.89
CA ASN A 169 5.90 26.36 -8.46
C ASN A 169 4.60 25.93 -7.73
N ASP A 170 3.47 26.54 -8.05
CA ASP A 170 2.17 26.17 -7.49
C ASP A 170 1.77 24.74 -7.85
N LEU A 171 2.01 24.33 -9.11
CA LEU A 171 1.74 22.96 -9.55
C LEU A 171 2.64 21.95 -8.86
N LYS A 172 3.93 22.24 -8.69
CA LYS A 172 4.87 21.40 -7.93
C LYS A 172 4.39 21.20 -6.49
N ALA A 173 3.99 22.28 -5.81
CA ALA A 173 3.45 22.20 -4.46
C ALA A 173 2.17 21.36 -4.38
N LYS A 174 1.26 21.49 -5.36
CA LYS A 174 0.04 20.67 -5.44
C LYS A 174 0.36 19.19 -5.68
N ILE A 175 1.33 18.88 -6.54
CA ILE A 175 1.77 17.50 -6.81
C ILE A 175 2.31 16.87 -5.53
N GLN A 176 3.24 17.54 -4.85
CA GLN A 176 3.81 17.05 -3.60
C GLN A 176 2.74 16.77 -2.54
N LYS A 177 1.80 17.71 -2.34
CA LYS A 177 0.69 17.53 -1.40
C LYS A 177 -0.21 16.33 -1.76
N ASN A 178 -0.41 16.07 -3.05
CA ASN A 178 -1.19 14.93 -3.51
C ASN A 178 -0.43 13.61 -3.32
N GLU A 179 0.89 13.60 -3.51
CA GLU A 179 1.74 12.43 -3.22
C GLU A 179 1.74 12.09 -1.73
N GLU A 180 1.84 13.08 -0.85
CA GLU A 180 1.72 12.88 0.60
C GLU A 180 0.37 12.27 0.98
N ARG A 181 -0.73 12.79 0.41
CA ARG A 181 -2.08 12.24 0.61
C ARG A 181 -2.20 10.81 0.08
N LYS A 182 -1.64 10.53 -1.09
CA LYS A 182 -1.61 9.19 -1.67
C LYS A 182 -0.92 8.21 -0.72
N ASN A 183 0.25 8.58 -0.18
CA ASN A 183 0.98 7.74 0.78
C ASN A 183 0.17 7.49 2.06
N VAL A 184 -0.55 8.49 2.57
CA VAL A 184 -1.45 8.31 3.72
C VAL A 184 -2.55 7.30 3.40
N PHE A 185 -3.19 7.40 2.24
CA PHE A 185 -4.24 6.46 1.84
C PHE A 185 -3.70 5.04 1.60
N GLU A 186 -2.52 4.89 0.99
CA GLU A 186 -1.88 3.58 0.80
C GLU A 186 -1.59 2.90 2.15
N ASN A 187 -1.09 3.65 3.13
CA ASN A 187 -0.87 3.17 4.48
C ASN A 187 -2.18 2.75 5.17
N GLN A 188 -3.26 3.52 5.00
CA GLN A 188 -4.57 3.17 5.54
C GLN A 188 -5.13 1.90 4.89
N ILE A 189 -5.02 1.77 3.56
CA ILE A 189 -5.43 0.57 2.84
C ILE A 189 -4.66 -0.66 3.33
N CYS A 190 -3.35 -0.53 3.54
CA CYS A 190 -2.53 -1.61 4.07
C CYS A 190 -3.03 -2.07 5.46
N ARG A 191 -3.25 -1.12 6.38
CA ARG A 191 -3.79 -1.42 7.73
C ARG A 191 -5.14 -2.12 7.67
N LEU A 192 -6.08 -1.59 6.88
CA LEU A 192 -7.41 -2.17 6.73
C LEU A 192 -7.37 -3.58 6.12
N LYS A 193 -6.47 -3.85 5.17
CA LYS A 193 -6.26 -5.21 4.64
C LYS A 193 -5.80 -6.18 5.72
N THR A 194 -4.86 -5.77 6.58
CA THR A 194 -4.39 -6.59 7.70
C THR A 194 -5.51 -6.84 8.72
N GLU A 195 -6.29 -5.82 9.07
CA GLU A 195 -7.43 -5.96 9.97
C GLU A 195 -8.50 -6.90 9.41
N LEU A 196 -8.82 -6.76 8.12
CA LEU A 196 -9.76 -7.64 7.42
C LEU A 196 -9.29 -9.10 7.45
N GLN A 197 -7.99 -9.35 7.24
CA GLN A 197 -7.44 -10.69 7.28
C GLN A 197 -7.53 -11.31 8.69
N LYS A 198 -7.21 -10.53 9.73
CA LYS A 198 -7.38 -10.95 11.13
C LYS A 198 -8.84 -11.26 11.46
N ALA A 199 -9.76 -10.42 11.00
CA ALA A 199 -11.20 -10.64 11.20
C ALA A 199 -11.69 -11.92 10.52
N LYS A 200 -11.25 -12.20 9.29
CA LYS A 200 -11.57 -13.45 8.58
C LYS A 200 -11.04 -14.69 9.31
N GLN A 201 -9.79 -14.66 9.76
CA GLN A 201 -9.22 -15.77 10.54
C GLN A 201 -10.03 -16.04 11.82
N ARG A 202 -10.40 -14.97 12.53
CA ARG A 202 -11.25 -15.08 13.72
C ARG A 202 -12.65 -15.62 13.42
N GLU A 203 -13.25 -15.22 12.30
CA GLU A 203 -14.54 -15.74 11.85
C GLU A 203 -14.46 -17.25 11.57
N GLU A 204 -13.39 -17.71 10.91
CA GLU A 204 -13.15 -19.13 10.63
C GLU A 204 -12.93 -19.96 11.89
N GLU A 205 -12.20 -19.43 12.87
CA GLU A 205 -12.04 -20.05 14.20
C GLU A 205 -13.39 -20.19 14.91
N LEU A 206 -14.18 -19.11 15.00
CA LEU A 206 -15.49 -19.14 15.63
C LEU A 206 -16.46 -20.10 14.93
N LYS A 207 -16.40 -20.20 13.59
CA LYS A 207 -17.19 -21.20 12.84
C LYS A 207 -16.81 -22.63 13.22
N ARG A 208 -15.52 -22.92 13.41
CA ARG A 208 -15.03 -24.24 13.85
C ARG A 208 -15.47 -24.55 15.28
N GLU A 209 -15.35 -23.59 16.19
CA GLU A 209 -15.82 -23.72 17.58
C GLU A 209 -17.33 -23.96 17.66
N LEU A 210 -18.12 -23.21 16.89
CA LEU A 210 -19.56 -23.37 16.80
C LEU A 210 -19.93 -24.76 16.29
N GLN A 211 -19.26 -25.25 15.25
CA GLN A 211 -19.52 -26.59 14.71
C GLN A 211 -19.18 -27.68 15.73
N THR A 212 -18.08 -27.52 16.47
CA THR A 212 -17.65 -28.46 17.52
C THR A 212 -18.68 -28.49 18.65
N THR A 213 -19.11 -27.33 19.11
CA THR A 213 -20.15 -27.16 20.13
C THR A 213 -21.47 -27.79 19.70
N LYS A 214 -21.88 -27.56 18.44
CA LYS A 214 -23.09 -28.18 17.86
C LYS A 214 -23.02 -29.71 17.89
N ARG A 215 -21.88 -30.30 17.48
CA ARG A 215 -21.67 -31.76 17.52
C ARG A 215 -21.70 -32.31 18.94
N TYR A 216 -21.12 -31.59 19.90
CA TYR A 216 -21.14 -31.97 21.30
C TYR A 216 -22.57 -32.06 21.84
N TYR A 217 -23.38 -31.03 21.64
CA TYR A 217 -24.77 -31.02 22.11
C TYR A 217 -25.65 -32.05 21.39
N GLN A 218 -25.47 -32.24 20.07
CA GLN A 218 -26.18 -33.30 19.34
C GLN A 218 -25.86 -34.70 19.89
N THR A 219 -24.60 -34.95 20.27
CA THR A 219 -24.20 -36.22 20.89
C THR A 219 -24.84 -36.38 22.28
N LYS A 220 -24.85 -35.32 23.09
CA LYS A 220 -25.50 -35.32 24.41
C LYS A 220 -27.00 -35.55 24.33
N GLU A 221 -27.68 -34.86 23.40
CA GLU A 221 -29.11 -35.03 23.15
C GLU A 221 -29.44 -36.48 22.75
N LYS A 222 -28.67 -37.09 21.85
CA LYS A 222 -28.81 -38.51 21.50
C LYS A 222 -28.60 -39.44 22.71
N GLY A 223 -27.64 -39.12 23.57
CA GLY A 223 -27.42 -39.83 24.84
C GLY A 223 -28.63 -39.77 25.77
N TYR A 224 -29.15 -38.56 26.02
CA TYR A 224 -30.35 -38.38 26.85
C TYR A 224 -31.59 -39.08 26.25
N LEU A 225 -31.78 -39.01 24.93
CA LEU A 225 -32.84 -39.75 24.25
C LEU A 225 -32.72 -41.27 24.44
N HIS A 226 -31.49 -41.80 24.41
CA HIS A 226 -31.25 -43.22 24.68
C HIS A 226 -31.59 -43.58 26.13
N ASP A 227 -31.14 -42.78 27.10
CA ASP A 227 -31.43 -42.99 28.52
C ASP A 227 -32.93 -42.91 28.82
N ILE A 228 -33.65 -41.93 28.26
CA ILE A 228 -35.10 -41.81 28.37
C ILE A 228 -35.79 -43.07 27.83
N ARG A 229 -35.38 -43.54 26.64
CA ARG A 229 -35.94 -44.78 26.06
C ARG A 229 -35.66 -46.01 26.95
N ARG A 230 -34.47 -46.08 27.58
CA ARG A 230 -34.13 -47.15 28.53
C ARG A 230 -35.05 -47.11 29.74
N LEU A 231 -35.19 -45.95 30.37
CA LEU A 231 -36.05 -45.75 31.54
C LEU A 231 -37.52 -46.04 31.26
N ILE A 232 -38.03 -45.66 30.08
CA ILE A 232 -39.40 -45.99 29.66
C ILE A 232 -39.60 -47.51 29.61
N LYS A 233 -38.65 -48.26 29.02
CA LYS A 233 -38.71 -49.72 28.95
C LYS A 233 -38.63 -50.37 30.33
N GLU A 234 -37.76 -49.87 31.20
CA GLU A 234 -37.65 -50.35 32.58
C GLU A 234 -38.93 -50.10 33.37
N ASN A 235 -39.52 -48.92 33.23
CA ASN A 235 -40.81 -48.58 33.85
C ASN A 235 -41.92 -49.51 33.35
N GLN A 236 -42.00 -49.78 32.04
CA GLN A 236 -42.95 -50.75 31.48
C GLN A 236 -42.77 -52.15 32.09
N LYS A 237 -41.53 -52.65 32.18
CA LYS A 237 -41.24 -53.95 32.82
C LYS A 237 -41.64 -53.98 34.29
N LEU A 238 -41.40 -52.88 35.02
CA LEU A 238 -41.82 -52.78 36.42
C LEU A 238 -43.34 -52.74 36.54
N GLN A 239 -44.05 -52.01 35.67
CA GLN A 239 -45.51 -52.02 35.64
C GLN A 239 -46.08 -53.41 35.33
N GLU A 240 -45.47 -54.16 34.42
CA GLU A 240 -45.85 -55.55 34.15
C GLU A 240 -45.64 -56.45 35.37
N LYS A 241 -44.48 -56.37 36.02
CA LYS A 241 -44.21 -57.10 37.28
C LYS A 241 -45.19 -56.73 38.38
N CYS A 242 -45.40 -55.43 38.61
CA CYS A 242 -46.39 -54.98 39.59
C CYS A 242 -47.81 -55.43 39.23
N ARG A 243 -48.20 -55.50 37.96
CA ARG A 243 -49.51 -56.05 37.57
C ARG A 243 -49.61 -57.56 37.82
N LEU A 244 -48.50 -58.30 37.66
CA LEU A 244 -48.44 -59.71 38.03
C LEU A 244 -48.54 -59.89 39.55
N ASP A 245 -47.88 -59.04 40.33
CA ASP A 245 -47.86 -59.09 41.79
C ASP A 245 -49.16 -58.53 42.42
N ILE A 246 -49.81 -57.55 41.78
CA ILE A 246 -51.10 -56.94 42.16
C ILE A 246 -52.27 -57.67 41.49
N ASN A 247 -52.06 -58.83 40.86
CA ASN A 247 -53.14 -59.75 40.59
C ASN A 247 -53.59 -60.37 41.93
N ILE A 248 -54.19 -59.51 42.76
CA ILE A 248 -54.90 -59.81 43.99
C ILE A 248 -56.14 -60.55 43.53
N HIS A 249 -55.97 -61.82 43.21
CA HIS A 249 -57.02 -62.78 43.46
C HIS A 249 -57.41 -62.60 44.93
N SER A 250 -58.70 -62.42 45.21
CA SER A 250 -59.20 -62.55 46.58
C SER A 250 -58.58 -63.83 47.17
N ASN A 251 -58.18 -63.82 48.45
CA ASN A 251 -57.67 -65.05 49.09
C ASN A 251 -58.60 -66.24 48.81
N ASP A 252 -59.92 -65.99 48.70
CA ASP A 252 -60.92 -66.97 48.31
C ASP A 252 -60.76 -67.51 46.89
N ASP A 253 -60.39 -66.69 45.91
CA ASP A 253 -60.18 -67.14 44.52
C ASP A 253 -58.89 -67.95 44.39
N VAL A 254 -57.83 -67.58 45.13
CA VAL A 254 -56.59 -68.38 45.19
C VAL A 254 -56.88 -69.74 45.83
N ILE A 255 -57.58 -69.76 46.96
CA ILE A 255 -57.97 -70.98 47.67
C ILE A 255 -58.87 -71.84 46.77
N LYS A 256 -59.84 -71.26 46.08
CA LYS A 256 -60.74 -71.97 45.16
C LYS A 256 -59.99 -72.59 43.98
N ASN A 257 -59.04 -71.88 43.37
CA ASN A 257 -58.21 -72.42 42.29
C ASN A 257 -57.27 -73.54 42.78
N VAL A 258 -56.69 -73.38 43.98
CA VAL A 258 -55.86 -74.42 44.59
C VAL A 258 -56.70 -75.66 44.91
N LEU A 259 -57.88 -75.49 45.52
CA LEU A 259 -58.82 -76.59 45.80
C LEU A 259 -59.32 -77.26 44.52
N GLY A 260 -59.56 -76.50 43.44
CA GLY A 260 -59.91 -77.04 42.12
C GLY A 260 -58.82 -78.00 41.60
N ARG A 261 -57.56 -77.55 41.61
CA ARG A 261 -56.41 -78.39 41.22
C ARG A 261 -56.24 -79.61 42.12
N TYR A 262 -56.45 -79.47 43.44
CA TYR A 262 -56.40 -80.62 44.34
C TYR A 262 -57.51 -81.63 44.07
N LYS A 263 -58.74 -81.18 43.77
CA LYS A 263 -59.85 -82.08 43.40
C LYS A 263 -59.59 -82.80 42.08
N GLU A 264 -59.05 -82.11 41.08
CA GLU A 264 -58.64 -82.73 39.81
C GLU A 264 -57.55 -83.79 40.05
N ASN A 265 -56.52 -83.46 40.82
CA ASN A 265 -55.48 -84.42 41.18
C ASN A 265 -56.01 -85.59 42.00
N GLU A 266 -56.93 -85.35 42.92
CA GLU A 266 -57.60 -86.41 43.70
C GLU A 266 -58.38 -87.34 42.78
N GLN A 267 -59.08 -86.81 41.77
CA GLN A 267 -59.78 -87.60 40.78
C GLN A 267 -58.82 -88.46 39.95
N VAL A 268 -57.71 -87.88 39.49
CA VAL A 268 -56.65 -88.61 38.78
C VAL A 268 -56.10 -89.75 39.64
N LEU A 269 -55.87 -89.53 40.93
CA LEU A 269 -55.42 -90.56 41.86
C LEU A 269 -56.47 -91.65 42.06
N LYS A 270 -57.75 -91.31 42.21
CA LYS A 270 -58.85 -92.29 42.32
C LYS A 270 -58.99 -93.14 41.07
N ASP A 271 -58.88 -92.53 39.89
CA ASP A 271 -58.92 -93.24 38.61
C ASP A 271 -57.71 -94.18 38.47
N THR A 272 -56.54 -93.75 38.93
CA THR A 272 -55.31 -94.56 38.94
C THR A 272 -55.44 -95.75 39.89
N ILE A 273 -55.96 -95.55 41.11
CA ILE A 273 -56.20 -96.63 42.07
C ILE A 273 -57.22 -97.63 41.51
N SER A 274 -58.31 -97.14 40.91
CA SER A 274 -59.33 -98.01 40.31
C SER A 274 -58.73 -98.89 39.21
N LYS A 275 -57.91 -98.29 38.32
CA LYS A 275 -57.17 -99.06 37.29
C LYS A 275 -56.25 -100.11 37.91
N MET A 276 -55.49 -99.75 38.95
CA MET A 276 -54.62 -100.71 39.65
C MET A 276 -55.40 -101.86 40.30
N ILE A 277 -56.58 -101.59 40.86
CA ILE A 277 -57.45 -102.64 41.43
C ILE A 277 -57.94 -103.58 40.33
N ASP A 278 -58.39 -103.04 39.20
CA ASP A 278 -58.86 -103.84 38.06
C ASP A 278 -57.72 -104.69 37.45
N GLU A 279 -56.52 -104.12 37.34
CA GLU A 279 -55.33 -104.85 36.89
C GLU A 279 -54.95 -105.96 37.86
N ASN A 280 -54.95 -105.70 39.17
CA ASN A 280 -54.69 -106.73 40.19
C ASN A 280 -55.75 -107.84 40.15
N ARG A 281 -57.02 -107.50 39.90
CA ARG A 281 -58.09 -108.50 39.76
C ARG A 281 -57.86 -109.39 38.55
N LYS A 282 -57.49 -108.81 37.40
CA LYS A 282 -57.13 -109.58 36.20
C LYS A 282 -55.93 -110.48 36.45
N LEU A 283 -54.86 -109.96 37.07
CA LEU A 283 -53.69 -110.76 37.42
C LEU A 283 -54.03 -111.90 38.38
N LEU A 284 -54.95 -111.68 39.33
CA LEU A 284 -55.42 -112.72 40.24
C LEU A 284 -56.23 -113.80 39.50
N GLU A 285 -57.13 -113.41 38.61
CA GLU A 285 -57.88 -114.32 37.74
C GLU A 285 -56.95 -115.13 36.82
N GLU A 286 -55.94 -114.50 36.23
CA GLU A 286 -54.89 -115.17 35.44
C GLU A 286 -54.06 -116.14 36.32
N ASN A 287 -53.70 -115.75 37.55
CA ASN A 287 -52.95 -116.63 38.47
C ASN A 287 -53.78 -117.85 38.89
N LEU A 288 -55.08 -117.67 39.13
CA LEU A 288 -56.01 -118.76 39.43
C LEU A 288 -56.14 -119.70 38.23
N HIS A 289 -56.28 -119.17 37.02
CA HIS A 289 -56.36 -119.99 35.82
C HIS A 289 -55.07 -120.79 35.54
N LEU A 290 -53.90 -120.19 35.78
CA LEU A 290 -52.62 -120.89 35.69
C LEU A 290 -52.47 -122.01 36.74
N ARG A 291 -52.98 -121.80 37.96
CA ARG A 291 -53.01 -122.83 39.00
C ARG A 291 -53.97 -123.99 38.69
N GLU A 292 -55.00 -123.77 37.89
CA GLU A 292 -55.92 -124.82 37.43
C GLU A 292 -55.35 -125.63 36.24
N GLN A 293 -54.28 -125.15 35.59
CA GLN A 293 -53.60 -125.83 34.47
C GLN A 293 -52.31 -126.56 34.87
N THR A 294 -51.97 -126.63 36.17
CA THR A 294 -50.82 -127.36 36.72
C THR A 294 -51.26 -128.56 37.54
#